data_AF-A0A838DPI8-F1
#
_entry.id   AF-A0A838DPI8-F1
#
_cell.length_a   1.000
_cell.length_b   1.000
_cell.length_c   1.000
_cell.angle_alpha   90.00
_cell.angle_beta   90.00
_cell.angle_gamma   90.00
#
_symmetry.space_group_name_H-M   'P 1'
#
loop_
_entity.id
_entity.type
_entity.pdbx_description
1 polymer ?
#
loop_
_entity_poly.entity_id
_entity_poly.type
_entity_poly.pdbx_seq_one_letter_code
_entity_poly.pdbx_strand_id
1 'polypeptide(L)'
;MFNADKPIEPEREVVHEQDADLSNLAQSDSLRLYLREISRISLLTAARESHLAERAEQGDRYARNQLIEANLRLVVSIAKKYVG
;
A
#
# COMPACT_ATOMS: atom_id res chain seq x y z
N MET A 1 -34.21 -6.81 15.34
CA MET A 1 -33.74 -8.15 15.73
C MET A 1 -32.29 -8.27 15.33
N PHE A 2 -31.43 -8.37 16.33
CA PHE A 2 -30.00 -8.63 16.18
C PHE A 2 -29.80 -10.03 15.60
N ASN A 3 -28.93 -10.18 14.61
CA ASN A 3 -28.23 -11.44 14.40
C ASN A 3 -26.74 -11.16 14.45
N ALA A 4 -26.12 -11.76 15.46
CA ALA A 4 -24.75 -11.62 15.90
C ALA A 4 -23.77 -12.37 14.98
N ASP A 5 -22.53 -11.89 15.02
CA ASP A 5 -21.31 -12.67 14.83
C ASP A 5 -21.23 -13.51 13.56
N LYS A 6 -21.00 -12.84 12.43
CA LYS A 6 -20.03 -13.39 11.49
C LYS A 6 -18.65 -13.11 12.09
N PRO A 7 -17.85 -14.13 12.45
CA PRO A 7 -16.49 -13.92 12.90
C PRO A 7 -15.77 -13.10 11.83
N ILE A 8 -15.24 -11.95 12.21
CA ILE A 8 -14.29 -11.22 11.39
C ILE A 8 -13.04 -12.09 11.44
N GLU A 9 -12.94 -13.06 10.54
CA GLU A 9 -11.68 -13.76 10.35
C GLU A 9 -10.62 -12.69 10.09
N PRO A 10 -9.49 -12.70 10.81
CA PRO A 10 -8.42 -11.77 10.51
C PRO A 10 -8.07 -11.98 9.06
N GLU A 11 -8.29 -10.96 8.23
CA GLU A 11 -7.86 -10.93 6.85
C GLU A 11 -6.39 -11.36 6.88
N ARG A 12 -6.12 -12.60 6.46
CA ARG A 12 -4.76 -13.14 6.48
C ARG A 12 -3.91 -12.16 5.70
N GLU A 13 -2.94 -11.54 6.36
CA GLU A 13 -1.92 -10.73 5.68
C GLU A 13 -1.30 -11.63 4.60
N VAL A 14 -1.71 -11.38 3.35
CA VAL A 14 -1.13 -12.04 2.19
C VAL A 14 0.21 -11.37 2.00
N VAL A 15 1.23 -11.89 2.68
CA VAL A 15 2.61 -11.45 2.51
C VAL A 15 3.00 -11.88 1.09
N HIS A 16 3.01 -10.93 0.16
CA HIS A 16 3.41 -11.20 -1.21
C HIS A 16 4.91 -11.49 -1.22
N GLU A 17 5.32 -12.68 -1.69
CA GLU A 17 6.73 -13.09 -1.83
C GLU A 17 7.60 -12.08 -2.59
N GLN A 18 6.98 -11.18 -3.36
CA GLN A 18 7.61 -10.07 -4.08
C GLN A 18 8.29 -9.04 -3.15
N ASP A 19 7.96 -9.00 -1.86
CA ASP A 19 8.49 -8.00 -0.93
C ASP A 19 9.92 -8.32 -0.44
N ALA A 20 10.33 -9.59 -0.49
CA ALA A 20 11.65 -10.04 -0.01
C ALA A 20 12.84 -9.50 -0.84
N ASP A 21 12.59 -9.17 -2.10
CA ASP A 21 13.62 -8.76 -3.06
C ASP A 21 14.14 -7.32 -2.80
N LEU A 22 13.28 -6.43 -2.28
CA LEU A 22 13.64 -5.03 -1.96
C LEU A 22 14.58 -4.91 -0.77
N SER A 23 14.38 -5.75 0.24
CA SER A 23 15.17 -5.74 1.46
C SER A 23 16.64 -6.12 1.23
N ASN A 24 16.93 -6.91 0.19
CA ASN A 24 18.30 -7.29 -0.14
C ASN A 24 19.05 -6.19 -0.93
N LEU A 25 18.34 -5.30 -1.63
CA LEU A 25 18.93 -4.20 -2.42
C LEU A 25 19.33 -2.98 -1.59
N ALA A 26 18.74 -2.80 -0.42
CA ALA A 26 19.02 -1.65 0.43
C ALA A 26 20.34 -1.84 1.21
N GLN A 27 21.32 -0.93 1.03
CA GLN A 27 22.59 -0.97 1.77
C GLN A 27 22.44 -0.57 3.24
N SER A 28 21.38 0.17 3.60
CA SER A 28 21.11 0.63 4.96
C SER A 28 19.85 -0.01 5.55
N ASP A 29 19.89 -0.27 6.86
CA ASP A 29 18.78 -0.90 7.58
C ASP A 29 17.53 0.01 7.69
N SER A 30 17.73 1.33 7.66
CA SER A 30 16.63 2.29 7.61
C SER A 30 15.86 2.24 6.28
N LEU A 31 16.56 2.05 5.16
CA LEU A 31 15.94 1.91 3.84
C LEU A 31 15.21 0.57 3.72
N ARG A 32 15.78 -0.51 4.27
CA ARG A 32 15.10 -1.82 4.36
C ARG A 32 13.77 -1.72 5.11
N LEU A 33 13.76 -1.07 6.27
CA LEU A 33 12.57 -0.89 7.09
C LEU A 33 11.49 -0.11 6.33
N TYR A 34 11.88 1.00 5.68
CA TYR A 34 10.98 1.83 4.88
C TYR A 34 10.36 1.07 3.70
N LEU A 35 11.17 0.32 2.94
CA LEU A 35 10.69 -0.48 1.81
C LEU A 35 9.72 -1.57 2.27
N ARG A 36 10.00 -2.23 3.40
CA ARG A 36 9.11 -3.24 3.98
C ARG A 36 7.76 -2.65 4.39
N GLU A 37 7.76 -1.43 4.93
CA GLU A 37 6.55 -0.74 5.36
C GLU A 37 5.66 -0.35 4.17
N ILE A 38 6.24 0.19 3.10
CA ILE A 38 5.50 0.55 1.87
C ILE A 38 4.96 -0.69 1.14
N SER A 39 5.71 -1.79 1.14
CA SER A 39 5.31 -3.05 0.52
C SER A 39 3.96 -3.60 1.05
N ARG A 40 3.64 -3.34 2.32
CA ARG A 40 2.39 -3.79 2.97
C ARG A 40 1.16 -2.99 2.58
N ILE A 41 1.32 -1.82 1.95
CA ILE A 41 0.21 -0.95 1.57
C ILE A 41 -0.56 -1.61 0.42
N SER A 42 -1.85 -1.89 0.58
CA SER A 42 -2.66 -2.50 -0.49
C SER A 42 -2.85 -1.55 -1.68
N LEU A 43 -2.80 -2.10 -2.90
CA LEU A 43 -3.07 -1.33 -4.11
C LEU A 43 -4.55 -0.90 -4.16
N LEU A 44 -4.79 0.31 -4.66
CA LEU A 44 -6.15 0.80 -4.90
C LEU A 44 -6.70 0.18 -6.18
N THR A 45 -8.01 -0.07 -6.19
CA THR A 45 -8.73 -0.34 -7.44
C THR A 45 -9.00 0.97 -8.16
N ALA A 46 -9.15 0.92 -9.50
CA ALA A 46 -9.42 2.12 -10.29
C ALA A 46 -10.67 2.89 -9.82
N ALA A 47 -11.72 2.18 -9.43
CA ALA A 47 -12.93 2.80 -8.87
C ALA A 47 -12.66 3.53 -7.55
N ARG A 48 -11.83 2.94 -6.68
CA ARG A 48 -11.48 3.54 -5.38
C ARG A 48 -10.53 4.73 -5.56
N GLU A 49 -9.61 4.65 -6.51
CA GLU A 49 -8.73 5.75 -6.88
C GLU A 49 -9.54 6.96 -7.37
N SER A 50 -10.50 6.75 -8.29
CA SER A 50 -11.38 7.82 -8.79
C SER A 50 -12.16 8.49 -7.66
N HIS A 51 -12.73 7.70 -6.74
CA HIS A 51 -13.49 8.23 -5.62
C HIS A 51 -12.63 9.04 -4.64
N LEU A 52 -11.41 8.57 -4.35
CA LEU A 52 -10.47 9.29 -3.50
C LEU A 52 -9.96 10.57 -4.18
N ALA A 53 -9.79 10.56 -5.50
CA ALA A 53 -9.36 11.73 -6.27
C ALA A 53 -10.39 12.86 -6.21
N GLU A 54 -11.67 12.55 -6.46
CA GLU A 54 -12.76 13.53 -6.35
C GLU A 54 -12.81 14.17 -4.94
N ARG A 55 -12.68 13.37 -3.89
CA ARG A 55 -12.65 13.87 -2.51
C ARG A 55 -11.40 14.71 -2.23
N ALA A 56 -10.24 14.29 -2.71
CA ALA A 56 -9.00 15.02 -2.54
C ALA A 56 -9.04 16.40 -3.22
N GLU A 57 -9.67 16.50 -4.40
CA GLU A 57 -9.91 17.77 -5.10
C GLU A 57 -10.82 18.72 -4.32
N GLN A 58 -11.79 18.17 -3.56
CA GLN A 58 -12.65 18.92 -2.65
C GLN A 58 -11.95 19.35 -1.35
N GLY A 59 -10.65 19.05 -1.20
CA GLY A 59 -9.85 19.45 -0.04
C GLY A 59 -9.77 18.40 1.07
N ASP A 60 -10.27 17.18 0.85
CA ASP A 60 -10.16 16.09 1.81
C ASP A 60 -8.69 15.61 1.94
N ARG A 61 -8.05 16.02 3.04
CA ARG A 61 -6.67 15.65 3.35
C ARG A 61 -6.48 14.16 3.57
N TYR A 62 -7.49 13.47 4.10
CA TYR A 62 -7.41 12.02 4.32
C TYR A 62 -7.41 11.30 2.98
N ALA A 63 -8.31 11.67 2.07
CA ALA A 63 -8.34 11.10 0.72
C ALA A 63 -7.04 11.35 -0.04
N ARG A 64 -6.47 12.56 0.08
CA ARG A 64 -5.16 12.89 -0.48
C ARG A 64 -4.04 12.01 0.06
N ASN A 65 -3.99 11.79 1.37
CA ASN A 65 -2.96 10.95 1.98
C ASN A 65 -3.08 9.48 1.50
N GLN A 66 -4.29 8.94 1.41
CA GLN A 66 -4.50 7.58 0.89
C GLN A 66 -4.03 7.42 -0.55
N LEU A 67 -4.25 8.42 -1.41
CA LEU A 67 -3.73 8.41 -2.78
C LEU A 67 -2.20 8.44 -2.80
N ILE A 68 -1.56 9.25 -1.95
CA ILE A 68 -0.10 9.32 -1.87
C ILE A 68 0.47 7.96 -1.44
N GLU A 69 -0.04 7.38 -0.35
CA GLU A 69 0.42 6.10 0.18
C GLU A 69 0.30 4.96 -0.84
N ALA A 70 -0.83 4.88 -1.55
CA ALA A 70 -1.04 3.88 -2.59
C ALA A 70 -0.05 4.02 -3.76
N ASN A 71 0.29 5.26 -4.13
CA ASN A 71 1.24 5.53 -5.19
C ASN A 71 2.70 5.28 -4.79
N LEU A 72 3.06 5.34 -3.51
CA LEU A 72 4.41 4.99 -3.05
C LEU A 72 4.76 3.53 -3.40
N ARG A 73 3.81 2.61 -3.23
CA ARG A 73 4.02 1.20 -3.63
C ARG A 73 4.22 1.05 -5.13
N LEU A 74 3.45 1.80 -5.94
CA LEU A 74 3.63 1.82 -7.40
C LEU A 74 5.02 2.30 -7.79
N VAL A 75 5.48 3.42 -7.22
CA VAL A 75 6.82 3.98 -7.47
C VAL A 75 7.90 2.95 -7.18
N VAL A 76 7.84 2.28 -6.03
CA VAL A 76 8.81 1.24 -5.67
C VAL A 76 8.76 0.06 -6.64
N SER A 77 7.56 -0.39 -7.03
CA SER A 77 7.41 -1.50 -7.99
C SER A 77 7.99 -1.19 -9.38
N ILE A 78 7.96 0.08 -9.81
CA ILE A 78 8.57 0.54 -11.04
C ILE A 78 10.08 0.68 -10.87
N ALA A 79 10.53 1.32 -9.77
CA ALA A 79 11.94 1.54 -9.48
C ALA A 79 12.74 0.23 -9.42
N LYS A 80 12.14 -0.86 -8.91
CA LYS A 80 12.70 -2.23 -8.98
C LYS A 80 13.23 -2.61 -10.37
N LYS A 81 12.53 -2.22 -11.43
CA LYS A 81 12.90 -2.60 -12.81
C LYS A 81 14.18 -1.91 -13.30
N TYR A 82 14.64 -0.88 -12.60
CA TYR A 82 15.80 -0.06 -12.97
C TYR A 82 17.01 -0.28 -12.06
N VAL A 83 16.84 -1.02 -10.95
CA VAL A 83 17.94 -1.40 -10.06
C VAL A 83 18.42 -2.78 -10.52
N GLY A 84 19.37 -2.78 -11.45
CA GLY A 84 20.15 -3.95 -11.89
C GLY A 84 21.57 -3.86 -11.37
#